data_AF-E3MGX0-F1
#
_entry.id   AF-E3MGX0-F1
#
_cell.length_a   1.000
_cell.length_b   1.000
_cell.length_c   1.000
_cell.angle_alpha   90.00
_cell.angle_beta   90.00
_cell.angle_gamma   90.00
#
_symmetry.space_group_name_H-M   'P 1'
#
loop_
_entity.id
_entity.type
_entity.pdbx_description
1 polymer ?
#
loop_
_entity_poly.entity_id
_entity_poly.type
_entity_poly.pdbx_seq_one_letter_code
_entity_poly.pdbx_strand_id
1 'polypeptide(L)'
;MQNEETVDCEKPDSNLKSIALHVRADMIFGFTTVPLAPSQSIIHSYKKQELISIMQQGPRYAIFRKNCVDLCVDDFLWPALKHQKSLMNELSVIKNWELDKYGQRVPQNPKRLVGPKYDKVFDGLVKILESRNRTLQVKSLIVSVHGQYQLMQLLSHVDLNVLKRLEVFRLLESEKFVDTRENHSEVVLDLDILKNCKNLESLHVTRFSISSPFGMFIHIPNLYVNMQTIYCDDLLHFKHTMENSDSNAYSQILFGTISDKSRFLGTVGLAEDGRKLVHVFPSKLILTYDPA
;
A
#
# COMPACT_ATOMS: atom_id res chain seq x y z
N MET A 1 -43.96 12.74 -11.00
CA MET A 1 -42.97 11.74 -10.53
C MET A 1 -41.68 12.03 -11.27
N GLN A 2 -40.89 12.98 -10.75
CA GLN A 2 -39.59 13.36 -11.26
C GLN A 2 -38.66 13.24 -10.06
N ASN A 3 -37.66 12.37 -10.16
CA ASN A 3 -36.42 12.50 -9.41
C ASN A 3 -35.33 12.28 -10.44
N GLU A 4 -34.86 13.39 -10.97
CA GLU A 4 -33.70 13.47 -11.84
C GLU A 4 -32.47 13.01 -11.04
N GLU A 5 -31.82 11.95 -11.54
CA GLU A 5 -30.42 11.67 -11.26
C GLU A 5 -29.59 12.84 -11.78
N THR A 6 -29.20 13.76 -10.89
CA THR A 6 -28.24 14.81 -11.24
C THR A 6 -26.84 14.20 -11.32
N VAL A 7 -26.52 13.86 -12.56
CA VAL A 7 -25.23 13.57 -13.16
C VAL A 7 -24.06 14.29 -12.44
N ASP A 8 -23.12 13.52 -11.89
CA ASP A 8 -21.81 13.95 -11.33
C ASP A 8 -20.85 14.57 -12.39
N CYS A 9 -21.40 15.06 -13.50
CA CYS A 9 -20.67 15.68 -14.61
C CYS A 9 -20.48 17.19 -14.43
N GLU A 10 -21.25 17.86 -13.57
CA GLU A 10 -21.18 19.33 -13.46
C GLU A 10 -19.96 19.84 -12.69
N LYS A 11 -19.44 19.08 -11.73
CA LYS A 11 -18.29 19.54 -10.94
C LYS A 11 -16.97 19.33 -11.68
N PRO A 12 -16.07 20.34 -11.68
CA PRO A 12 -14.79 20.27 -12.37
C PRO A 12 -13.93 19.17 -11.75
N ASP A 13 -13.04 18.60 -12.56
CA ASP A 13 -12.04 17.66 -12.10
C ASP A 13 -11.08 18.33 -11.11
N SER A 14 -10.83 17.68 -9.98
CA SER A 14 -9.86 18.12 -8.96
C SER A 14 -8.43 18.19 -9.51
N ASN A 15 -8.12 17.44 -10.57
CA ASN A 15 -6.84 17.49 -11.30
C ASN A 15 -5.60 17.27 -10.41
N LEU A 16 -5.74 16.55 -9.29
CA LEU A 16 -4.63 16.27 -8.38
C LEU A 16 -3.66 15.26 -9.00
N LYS A 17 -2.36 15.49 -8.81
CA LYS A 17 -1.32 14.55 -9.27
C LYS A 17 -0.98 13.52 -8.22
N SER A 18 -0.93 13.90 -6.95
CA SER A 18 -0.73 12.95 -5.87
C SER A 18 -1.45 13.38 -4.60
N ILE A 19 -1.83 12.38 -3.79
CA ILE A 19 -2.27 12.54 -2.41
C ILE A 19 -1.48 11.54 -1.57
N ALA A 20 -0.84 11.99 -0.50
CA ALA A 20 -0.24 11.12 0.51
C ALA A 20 -0.76 11.48 1.90
N LEU A 21 -1.33 10.51 2.60
CA LEU A 21 -1.82 10.61 3.96
C LEU A 21 -0.98 9.75 4.90
N HIS A 22 -0.44 10.39 5.93
CA HIS A 22 0.40 9.77 6.95
C HIS A 22 -0.30 9.90 8.29
N VAL A 23 -0.87 8.80 8.78
CA VAL A 23 -1.71 8.81 9.99
C VAL A 23 -0.89 8.43 11.21
N ARG A 24 -0.96 9.27 12.25
CA ARG A 24 -0.37 9.07 13.58
C ARG A 24 -1.45 9.10 14.67
N ALA A 25 -1.06 8.73 15.88
CA ALA A 25 -1.95 8.59 17.02
C ALA A 25 -2.60 9.92 17.41
N ASP A 26 -1.88 11.03 17.27
CA ASP A 26 -2.31 12.38 17.63
C ASP A 26 -2.56 13.29 16.41
N MET A 27 -1.98 12.96 15.25
CA MET A 27 -1.98 13.80 14.06
C MET A 27 -2.22 13.03 12.75
N ILE A 28 -2.75 13.71 11.74
CA ILE A 28 -2.77 13.23 10.34
C ILE A 28 -2.01 14.27 9.51
N PHE A 29 -1.09 13.82 8.66
CA PHE A 29 -0.47 14.67 7.65
C PHE A 29 -1.01 14.32 6.28
N GLY A 30 -1.41 15.33 5.50
CA GLY A 30 -1.78 15.19 4.11
C GLY A 30 -0.85 16.00 3.23
N PHE A 31 -0.41 15.41 2.13
CA PHE A 31 0.45 16.03 1.13
C PHE A 31 -0.25 15.94 -0.22
N THR A 32 -0.33 17.06 -0.95
CA THR A 32 -0.86 17.07 -2.31
C THR A 32 0.04 17.79 -3.29
N THR A 33 0.07 17.30 -4.53
CA THR A 33 0.70 18.01 -5.65
C THR A 33 -0.32 18.32 -6.74
N VAL A 34 -0.21 19.53 -7.31
CA VAL A 34 -1.08 20.02 -8.40
C VAL A 34 -0.26 20.24 -9.68
N PRO A 35 -0.90 20.18 -10.87
CA PRO A 35 -0.20 20.21 -12.16
C PRO A 35 0.63 21.48 -12.40
N LEU A 36 0.17 22.63 -11.89
CA LEU A 36 0.80 23.94 -12.11
C LEU A 36 2.01 24.22 -11.20
N ALA A 37 2.24 23.40 -10.17
CA ALA A 37 3.37 23.57 -9.25
C ALA A 37 3.80 22.23 -8.62
N PRO A 38 4.33 21.27 -9.41
CA PRO A 38 4.68 19.94 -8.91
C PRO A 38 5.79 19.94 -7.85
N SER A 39 6.60 21.01 -7.76
CA SER A 39 7.64 21.19 -6.74
C SER A 39 7.13 21.76 -5.42
N GLN A 40 5.86 22.18 -5.34
CA GLN A 40 5.24 22.71 -4.11
C GLN A 40 4.20 21.72 -3.60
N SER A 41 4.61 20.84 -2.69
CA SER A 41 3.67 20.03 -1.93
C SER A 41 2.91 20.91 -0.95
N ILE A 42 1.58 20.90 -1.02
CA ILE A 42 0.76 21.52 0.03
C ILE A 42 0.71 20.54 1.19
N ILE A 43 1.17 20.98 2.36
CA ILE A 43 1.16 20.19 3.59
C ILE A 43 -0.05 20.61 4.42
N HIS A 44 -0.92 19.65 4.67
CA HIS A 44 -2.03 19.73 5.61
C HIS A 44 -1.65 18.95 6.86
N SER A 45 -1.79 19.52 8.05
CA SER A 45 -1.70 18.77 9.30
C SER A 45 -2.97 18.93 10.12
N TYR A 46 -3.48 17.82 10.64
CA TYR A 46 -4.68 17.75 11.46
C TYR A 46 -4.32 17.20 12.82
N LYS A 47 -4.22 18.08 13.82
CA LYS A 47 -3.87 17.70 15.20
C LYS A 47 -5.08 17.74 16.10
N LYS A 48 -5.29 16.69 16.90
CA LYS A 48 -6.26 16.76 18.00
C LYS A 48 -5.62 17.49 19.19
N GLN A 49 -6.33 18.50 19.71
CA GLN A 49 -5.97 19.17 20.95
C GLN A 49 -7.24 19.28 21.81
N GLU A 50 -7.32 18.45 22.85
CA GLU A 50 -8.51 18.35 23.72
C GLU A 50 -9.81 18.05 22.93
N LEU A 51 -10.71 19.04 22.83
CA LEU A 51 -12.01 19.00 22.13
C LEU A 51 -11.98 19.70 20.77
N ILE A 52 -10.85 20.27 20.37
CA ILE A 52 -10.68 21.00 19.12
C ILE A 52 -9.64 20.32 18.22
N SER A 53 -9.69 20.63 16.94
CA SER A 53 -8.69 20.22 15.98
C SER A 53 -8.09 21.43 15.28
N ILE A 54 -6.78 21.37 15.07
CA ILE A 54 -6.03 22.39 14.35
C ILE A 54 -5.75 21.84 12.96
N MET A 55 -6.18 22.58 11.93
CA MET A 55 -5.75 22.38 10.56
C MET A 55 -4.65 23.38 10.25
N GLN A 56 -3.48 22.91 9.86
CA GLN A 56 -2.39 23.77 9.40
C GLN A 56 -2.15 23.57 7.91
N GLN A 57 -2.00 24.66 7.17
CA GLN A 57 -1.63 24.69 5.76
C GLN A 57 -0.47 25.68 5.57
N GLY A 58 0.76 25.15 5.55
CA GLY A 58 1.97 25.99 5.57
C GLY A 58 2.02 26.89 6.81
N PRO A 59 2.22 28.22 6.67
CA PRO A 59 2.25 29.14 7.81
C PRO A 59 0.85 29.47 8.37
N ARG A 60 -0.22 29.08 7.68
CA ARG A 60 -1.61 29.37 8.09
C ARG A 60 -2.15 28.23 8.93
N TYR A 61 -2.95 28.55 9.95
CA TYR A 61 -3.70 27.55 10.71
C TYR A 61 -5.14 28.02 10.93
N ALA A 62 -6.03 27.05 11.12
CA ALA A 62 -7.42 27.26 11.48
C ALA A 62 -7.80 26.26 12.59
N ILE A 63 -8.69 26.70 13.48
CA ILE A 63 -9.16 25.92 14.63
C ILE A 63 -10.62 25.55 14.40
N PHE A 64 -10.93 24.27 14.57
CA PHE A 64 -12.26 23.73 14.34
C PHE A 64 -12.73 22.94 15.57
N ARG A 65 -14.03 23.05 15.89
CA ARG A 65 -14.72 22.17 16.86
C ARG A 65 -15.21 20.90 16.18
N LYS A 66 -14.31 20.21 15.47
CA LYS A 66 -14.57 18.99 14.71
C LYS A 66 -13.43 18.00 14.97
N ASN A 67 -13.68 16.70 14.87
CA ASN A 67 -12.62 15.70 15.00
C ASN A 67 -11.60 15.84 13.86
N CYS A 68 -10.32 15.59 14.13
CA CYS A 68 -9.26 15.68 13.14
C CYS A 68 -9.44 14.70 11.97
N VAL A 69 -10.07 13.54 12.22
CA VAL A 69 -10.42 12.59 11.17
C VAL A 69 -11.50 13.16 10.28
N ASP A 70 -12.60 13.63 10.84
CA ASP A 70 -13.72 14.16 10.07
C ASP A 70 -13.28 15.40 9.26
N LEU A 71 -12.37 16.23 9.78
CA LEU A 71 -11.74 17.32 9.02
C LEU A 71 -10.89 16.81 7.86
N CYS A 72 -10.11 15.75 8.08
CA CYS A 72 -9.30 15.17 7.02
C CYS A 72 -10.18 14.51 5.94
N VAL A 73 -11.24 13.81 6.34
CA VAL A 73 -12.13 13.10 5.42
C VAL A 73 -13.04 14.06 4.67
N ASP A 74 -13.85 14.86 5.39
CA ASP A 74 -14.91 15.64 4.76
C ASP A 74 -14.37 16.91 4.10
N ASP A 75 -13.42 17.59 4.74
CA ASP A 75 -12.96 18.91 4.30
C ASP A 75 -11.75 18.82 3.35
N PHE A 76 -11.10 17.65 3.27
CA PHE A 76 -9.96 17.44 2.38
C PHE A 76 -10.13 16.26 1.43
N LEU A 77 -10.24 15.01 1.91
CA LEU A 77 -10.29 13.85 1.01
C LEU A 77 -11.54 13.86 0.13
N TRP A 78 -12.69 14.20 0.68
CA TRP A 78 -13.95 14.22 -0.06
C TRP A 78 -13.90 15.16 -1.25
N PRO A 79 -13.59 16.47 -1.12
CA PRO A 79 -13.47 17.34 -2.28
C PRO A 79 -12.31 16.94 -3.21
N ALA A 80 -11.20 16.42 -2.65
CA ALA A 80 -10.05 16.00 -3.44
C ALA A 80 -10.37 14.80 -4.36
N LEU A 81 -11.06 13.79 -3.83
CA LEU A 81 -11.25 12.51 -4.51
C LEU A 81 -12.64 12.33 -5.10
N LYS A 82 -13.71 12.95 -4.59
CA LYS A 82 -15.07 12.71 -5.11
C LYS A 82 -15.17 12.99 -6.61
N HIS A 83 -14.55 14.07 -7.07
CA HIS A 83 -14.62 14.53 -8.46
C HIS A 83 -13.29 14.36 -9.23
N GLN A 84 -12.33 13.61 -8.69
CA GLN A 84 -11.06 13.33 -9.36
C GLN A 84 -11.27 12.40 -10.56
N LYS A 85 -11.22 12.95 -11.77
CA LYS A 85 -11.50 12.25 -13.03
C LYS A 85 -10.22 11.88 -13.77
N SER A 86 -9.20 12.72 -13.70
CA SER A 86 -7.91 12.50 -14.35
C SER A 86 -7.06 11.45 -13.63
N LEU A 87 -6.14 10.88 -14.39
CA LEU A 87 -5.15 9.93 -13.91
C LEU A 87 -4.22 10.58 -12.88
N MET A 88 -4.25 10.04 -11.67
CA MET A 88 -3.33 10.38 -10.59
C MET A 88 -2.02 9.60 -10.74
N ASN A 89 -0.91 10.23 -10.35
CA ASN A 89 0.36 9.54 -10.22
C ASN A 89 0.39 8.66 -8.98
N GLU A 90 -0.12 9.16 -7.84
CA GLU A 90 -0.04 8.44 -6.57
C GLU A 90 -1.21 8.74 -5.63
N LEU A 91 -1.71 7.69 -4.99
CA LEU A 91 -2.53 7.75 -3.79
C LEU A 91 -1.84 6.91 -2.71
N SER A 92 -1.49 7.55 -1.59
CA SER A 92 -0.86 6.91 -0.45
C SER A 92 -1.68 7.17 0.81
N VAL A 93 -2.03 6.12 1.56
CA VAL A 93 -2.65 6.23 2.88
C VAL A 93 -1.98 5.22 3.81
N ILE A 94 -1.01 5.68 4.58
CA ILE A 94 -0.17 4.80 5.41
C ILE A 94 -0.18 5.19 6.88
N LYS A 95 0.00 4.18 7.74
CA LYS A 95 0.38 4.42 9.12
C LYS A 95 1.80 4.99 9.14
N ASN A 96 1.98 6.12 9.81
CA ASN A 96 3.28 6.74 9.99
C ASN A 96 3.82 6.45 11.39
N TRP A 97 5.10 6.14 11.48
CA TRP A 97 5.78 5.93 12.75
C TRP A 97 6.06 7.28 13.43
N GLU A 98 5.84 7.33 14.74
CA GLU A 98 6.39 8.39 15.58
C GLU A 98 7.84 8.00 15.91
N LEU A 99 8.79 8.88 15.59
CA LEU A 99 10.20 8.70 15.91
C LEU A 99 10.58 9.65 17.04
N ASP A 100 11.38 9.17 17.98
CA ASP A 100 11.94 10.00 19.04
C ASP A 100 13.11 10.86 18.52
N LYS A 101 13.71 11.65 19.41
CA LYS A 101 14.87 12.51 19.07
C LYS A 101 16.12 11.76 18.59
N TYR A 102 16.16 10.44 18.79
CA TYR A 102 17.23 9.56 18.35
C TYR A 102 16.85 8.77 17.08
N GLY A 103 15.69 9.04 16.49
CA GLY A 103 15.18 8.33 15.33
C GLY A 103 14.61 6.95 15.65
N GLN A 104 14.39 6.62 16.92
CA GLN A 104 13.81 5.34 17.34
C GLN A 104 12.29 5.41 17.38
N ARG A 105 11.61 4.29 17.06
CA ARG A 105 10.14 4.23 17.09
C ARG A 105 9.63 4.43 18.52
N VAL A 106 8.76 5.41 18.72
CA VAL A 106 8.12 5.68 20.02
C VAL A 106 7.01 4.66 20.25
N PRO A 107 7.11 3.78 21.27
CA PRO A 107 6.13 2.71 21.48
C PRO A 107 4.69 3.22 21.70
N GLN A 108 3.71 2.62 21.03
CA GLN A 108 2.30 2.89 21.31
C GLN A 108 1.93 2.44 22.72
N ASN A 109 1.12 3.26 23.38
CA ASN A 109 0.41 2.90 24.60
C ASN A 109 -1.11 2.94 24.31
N PRO A 110 -1.97 2.41 25.19
CA PRO A 110 -3.43 2.41 24.97
C PRO A 110 -4.03 3.81 24.73
N LYS A 111 -3.35 4.89 25.17
CA LYS A 111 -3.75 6.29 24.93
C LYS A 111 -3.28 6.84 23.58
N ARG A 112 -2.45 6.11 22.84
CA ARG A 112 -1.81 6.51 21.57
C ARG A 112 -1.96 5.44 20.48
N LEU A 113 -3.09 4.74 20.44
CA LEU A 113 -3.37 3.76 19.40
C LEU A 113 -3.67 4.46 18.06
N VAL A 114 -2.87 4.14 17.04
CA VAL A 114 -3.08 4.66 15.66
C VAL A 114 -4.24 3.95 14.99
N GLY A 115 -4.44 2.65 15.25
CA GLY A 115 -5.42 1.78 14.59
C GLY A 115 -6.80 2.41 14.45
N PRO A 116 -7.50 2.74 15.57
CA PRO A 116 -8.87 3.27 15.50
C PRO A 116 -8.99 4.58 14.73
N LYS A 117 -7.94 5.40 14.67
CA LYS A 117 -7.93 6.62 13.86
C LYS A 117 -7.70 6.29 12.39
N TYR A 118 -6.74 5.42 12.12
CA TYR A 118 -6.45 4.94 10.76
C TYR A 118 -7.69 4.31 10.13
N ASP A 119 -8.39 3.44 10.86
CA ASP A 119 -9.61 2.78 10.38
C ASP A 119 -10.65 3.79 9.95
N LYS A 120 -10.89 4.85 10.74
CA LYS A 120 -11.84 5.90 10.36
C LYS A 120 -11.41 6.69 9.11
N VAL A 121 -10.11 6.94 8.94
CA VAL A 121 -9.58 7.58 7.72
C VAL A 121 -9.76 6.65 6.51
N PHE A 122 -9.45 5.36 6.69
CA PHE A 122 -9.59 4.32 5.67
C PHE A 122 -11.06 4.14 5.27
N ASP A 123 -11.97 4.01 6.22
CA ASP A 123 -13.41 3.92 5.99
C ASP A 123 -13.93 5.17 5.28
N GLY A 124 -13.43 6.35 5.66
CA GLY A 124 -13.72 7.61 4.98
C GLY A 124 -13.29 7.58 3.50
N LEU A 125 -12.06 7.11 3.24
CA LEU A 125 -11.55 6.92 1.88
C LEU A 125 -12.44 5.96 1.08
N VAL A 126 -12.74 4.78 1.62
CA VAL A 126 -13.56 3.76 0.93
C VAL A 126 -14.95 4.32 0.63
N LYS A 127 -15.61 4.99 1.59
CA LYS A 127 -16.92 5.63 1.36
C LYS A 127 -16.89 6.68 0.26
N ILE A 128 -15.83 7.49 0.19
CA ILE A 128 -15.67 8.46 -0.91
C ILE A 128 -15.60 7.72 -2.23
N LEU A 129 -14.79 6.65 -2.29
CA LEU A 129 -14.59 5.86 -3.51
C LEU A 129 -15.85 5.10 -3.94
N GLU A 130 -16.57 4.49 -3.01
CA GLU A 130 -17.88 3.85 -3.22
C GLU A 130 -18.92 4.83 -3.78
N SER A 131 -18.89 6.08 -3.31
CA SER A 131 -19.83 7.10 -3.77
C SER A 131 -19.59 7.55 -5.21
N ARG A 132 -18.45 7.22 -5.82
CA ARG A 132 -18.13 7.62 -7.19
C ARG A 132 -18.85 6.70 -8.18
N ASN A 133 -19.30 7.27 -9.29
CA ASN A 133 -19.84 6.51 -10.42
C ASN A 133 -18.76 5.85 -11.31
N ARG A 134 -17.49 5.92 -10.89
CA ARG A 134 -16.33 5.44 -11.65
C ARG A 134 -15.21 5.03 -10.71
N THR A 135 -14.39 4.10 -11.16
CA THR A 135 -13.15 3.74 -10.49
C THR A 135 -12.15 4.90 -10.46
N LEU A 136 -11.26 4.87 -9.48
CA LEU A 136 -10.14 5.81 -9.38
C LEU A 136 -9.02 5.39 -10.32
N GLN A 137 -8.61 6.29 -11.20
CA GLN A 137 -7.45 6.09 -12.06
C GLN A 137 -6.19 6.56 -11.34
N VAL A 138 -5.34 5.63 -10.91
CA VAL A 138 -4.09 5.92 -10.20
C VAL A 138 -2.98 4.98 -10.63
N LYS A 139 -1.77 5.51 -10.83
CA LYS A 139 -0.60 4.71 -11.23
C LYS A 139 0.07 4.00 -10.05
N SER A 140 0.18 4.66 -8.89
CA SER A 140 0.83 4.14 -7.69
C SER A 140 -0.15 4.17 -6.51
N LEU A 141 -0.48 3.00 -5.97
CA LEU A 141 -1.30 2.88 -4.77
C LEU A 141 -0.45 2.34 -3.62
N ILE A 142 -0.41 3.06 -2.51
CA ILE A 142 0.35 2.70 -1.30
C ILE A 142 -0.60 2.71 -0.11
N VAL A 143 -0.79 1.59 0.57
CA VAL A 143 -1.80 1.51 1.63
C VAL A 143 -1.40 0.61 2.79
N SER A 144 -1.84 0.96 4.00
CA SER A 144 -1.81 0.06 5.15
C SER A 144 -3.19 -0.59 5.35
N VAL A 145 -3.25 -1.90 5.58
CA VAL A 145 -4.53 -2.60 5.80
C VAL A 145 -4.39 -3.65 6.90
N HIS A 146 -5.50 -3.99 7.56
CA HIS A 146 -5.52 -5.09 8.52
C HIS A 146 -5.45 -6.47 7.85
N GLY A 147 -6.00 -6.60 6.65
CA GLY A 147 -6.01 -7.86 5.91
C GLY A 147 -6.85 -7.84 4.63
N GLN A 148 -7.22 -9.03 4.17
CA GLN A 148 -7.85 -9.28 2.88
C GLN A 148 -9.07 -8.40 2.60
N TYR A 149 -10.02 -8.34 3.55
CA TYR A 149 -11.29 -7.65 3.35
C TYR A 149 -11.11 -6.17 3.01
N GLN A 150 -10.34 -5.43 3.83
CA GLN A 150 -10.05 -4.01 3.59
C GLN A 150 -9.34 -3.80 2.25
N LEU A 151 -8.34 -4.64 1.93
CA LEU A 151 -7.63 -4.52 0.65
C LEU A 151 -8.57 -4.70 -0.54
N MET A 152 -9.42 -5.71 -0.52
CA MET A 152 -10.36 -5.98 -1.62
C MET A 152 -11.39 -4.87 -1.77
N GLN A 153 -11.94 -4.36 -0.66
CA GLN A 153 -12.84 -3.20 -0.70
C GLN A 153 -12.19 -2.00 -1.37
N LEU A 154 -10.93 -1.70 -1.06
CA LEU A 154 -10.24 -0.58 -1.70
C LEU A 154 -10.01 -0.85 -3.20
N LEU A 155 -9.48 -2.03 -3.54
CA LEU A 155 -9.11 -2.37 -4.92
C LEU A 155 -10.33 -2.48 -5.85
N SER A 156 -11.52 -2.81 -5.35
CA SER A 156 -12.75 -2.82 -6.17
C SER A 156 -13.15 -1.43 -6.69
N HIS A 157 -12.60 -0.35 -6.12
CA HIS A 157 -12.84 1.02 -6.57
C HIS A 157 -11.65 1.65 -7.31
N VAL A 158 -10.63 0.87 -7.65
CA VAL A 158 -9.45 1.33 -8.38
C VAL A 158 -9.43 0.75 -9.79
N ASP A 159 -9.08 1.55 -10.78
CA ASP A 159 -8.88 1.08 -12.14
C ASP A 159 -7.55 0.32 -12.23
N LEU A 160 -7.64 -1.00 -12.10
CA LEU A 160 -6.49 -1.89 -12.12
C LEU A 160 -5.78 -1.92 -13.48
N ASN A 161 -6.42 -1.47 -14.57
CA ASN A 161 -5.78 -1.43 -15.88
C ASN A 161 -4.70 -0.35 -15.98
N VAL A 162 -4.80 0.73 -15.20
CA VAL A 162 -3.82 1.83 -15.23
C VAL A 162 -2.80 1.75 -14.08
N LEU A 163 -2.98 0.81 -13.15
CA LEU A 163 -2.14 0.61 -11.98
C LEU A 163 -0.78 0.05 -12.41
N LYS A 164 0.28 0.76 -12.02
CA LYS A 164 1.68 0.39 -12.26
C LYS A 164 2.41 -0.05 -11.01
N ARG A 165 1.98 0.41 -9.84
CA ARG A 165 2.62 0.06 -8.56
C ARG A 165 1.57 -0.13 -7.49
N LEU A 166 1.70 -1.23 -6.74
CA LEU A 166 0.92 -1.52 -5.56
C LEU A 166 1.83 -1.82 -4.38
N GLU A 167 1.70 -1.06 -3.30
CA GLU A 167 2.33 -1.35 -2.02
C GLU A 167 1.29 -1.55 -0.92
N VAL A 168 1.40 -2.67 -0.22
CA VAL A 168 0.50 -3.08 0.86
C VAL A 168 1.31 -3.38 2.10
N PHE A 169 0.99 -2.65 3.18
CA PHE A 169 1.62 -2.84 4.49
C PHE A 169 0.60 -3.37 5.48
N ARG A 170 0.95 -4.39 6.27
CA ARG A 170 0.08 -4.80 7.37
C ARG A 170 0.02 -3.73 8.45
N LEU A 171 -1.19 -3.29 8.76
CA LEU A 171 -1.48 -2.40 9.86
C LEU A 171 -1.41 -3.20 11.18
N LEU A 172 -0.36 -2.95 11.97
CA LEU A 172 -0.18 -3.56 13.29
C LEU A 172 -0.72 -2.62 14.38
N GLU A 173 -1.53 -3.17 15.28
CA GLU A 173 -2.11 -2.44 16.42
C GLU A 173 -1.10 -2.16 17.54
N SER A 174 -0.16 -3.09 17.77
CA SER A 174 0.86 -2.95 18.81
C SER A 174 2.26 -2.83 18.22
N GLU A 175 3.07 -1.97 18.84
CA GLU A 175 4.49 -1.76 18.50
C GLU A 175 5.42 -2.63 19.35
N LYS A 176 4.87 -3.62 20.05
CA LYS A 176 5.71 -4.58 20.74
C LYS A 176 6.34 -5.48 19.69
N PHE A 177 7.67 -5.45 19.70
CA PHE A 177 8.60 -6.24 18.90
C PHE A 177 8.97 -5.64 17.53
N VAL A 178 10.17 -5.06 17.53
CA VAL A 178 11.13 -5.18 16.43
C VAL A 178 11.49 -6.67 16.33
N ASP A 179 10.54 -7.51 15.92
CA ASP A 179 10.93 -8.85 15.54
C ASP A 179 11.53 -8.72 14.14
N THR A 180 12.84 -8.97 14.04
CA THR A 180 13.60 -8.97 12.80
C THR A 180 13.10 -10.04 11.81
N ARG A 181 12.11 -10.83 12.21
CA ARG A 181 11.21 -11.67 11.41
C ARG A 181 10.10 -10.89 10.71
N GLU A 182 10.38 -9.68 10.22
CA GLU A 182 9.38 -8.68 9.79
C GLU A 182 8.39 -9.15 8.69
N ASN A 183 8.52 -10.33 8.09
CA ASN A 183 7.61 -10.82 7.05
C ASN A 183 6.89 -12.14 7.37
N HIS A 184 7.09 -12.74 8.54
CA HIS A 184 6.25 -13.88 8.96
C HIS A 184 4.89 -13.36 9.37
N SER A 185 3.88 -13.69 8.59
CA SER A 185 2.51 -13.27 8.84
C SER A 185 1.58 -14.45 8.70
N GLU A 186 0.87 -14.75 9.78
CA GLU A 186 -0.27 -15.67 9.80
C GLU A 186 -1.44 -15.14 8.96
N VAL A 187 -1.43 -13.85 8.62
CA VAL A 187 -2.46 -13.27 7.76
C VAL A 187 -2.06 -13.44 6.30
N VAL A 188 -2.94 -14.13 5.59
CA VAL A 188 -2.79 -14.50 4.20
C VAL A 188 -3.62 -13.55 3.33
N LEU A 189 -3.06 -13.13 2.20
CA LEU A 189 -3.74 -12.38 1.15
C LEU A 189 -3.94 -13.25 -0.09
N ASP A 190 -5.16 -13.21 -0.60
CA ASP A 190 -5.50 -13.67 -1.94
C ASP A 190 -5.56 -12.43 -2.86
N LEU A 191 -4.64 -12.38 -3.80
CA LEU A 191 -4.46 -11.29 -4.75
C LEU A 191 -4.94 -11.68 -6.15
N ASP A 192 -5.88 -12.62 -6.27
CA ASP A 192 -6.42 -13.08 -7.55
C ASP A 192 -7.07 -11.97 -8.39
N ILE A 193 -7.52 -10.90 -7.72
CA ILE A 193 -8.00 -9.67 -8.37
C ILE A 193 -6.94 -9.05 -9.31
N LEU A 194 -5.65 -9.32 -9.06
CA LEU A 194 -4.54 -8.79 -9.85
C LEU A 194 -4.19 -9.63 -11.09
N LYS A 195 -4.86 -10.76 -11.36
CA LYS A 195 -4.51 -11.69 -12.47
C LYS A 195 -4.43 -11.05 -13.85
N ASN A 196 -5.17 -9.96 -14.07
CA ASN A 196 -5.23 -9.26 -15.35
C ASN A 196 -4.50 -7.91 -15.34
N CYS A 197 -3.76 -7.59 -14.28
CA CYS A 197 -3.00 -6.35 -14.13
C CYS A 197 -1.70 -6.38 -14.94
N LYS A 198 -1.82 -6.35 -16.27
CA LYS A 198 -0.68 -6.44 -17.20
C LYS A 198 0.29 -5.26 -17.13
N ASN A 199 -0.18 -4.11 -16.64
CA ASN A 199 0.61 -2.89 -16.52
C ASN A 199 1.31 -2.74 -15.16
N LEU A 200 1.13 -3.71 -14.25
CA LEU A 200 1.75 -3.68 -12.93
C LEU A 200 3.26 -3.95 -13.07
N GLU A 201 4.06 -2.94 -12.74
CA GLU A 201 5.53 -2.95 -12.84
C GLU A 201 6.18 -3.21 -11.48
N SER A 202 5.44 -2.99 -10.38
CA SER A 202 5.91 -3.19 -9.03
C SER A 202 4.81 -3.65 -8.06
N LEU A 203 5.11 -4.69 -7.29
CA LEU A 203 4.26 -5.20 -6.21
C LEU A 203 5.10 -5.39 -4.95
N HIS A 204 4.74 -4.67 -3.90
CA HIS A 204 5.39 -4.73 -2.61
C HIS A 204 4.36 -5.06 -1.52
N VAL A 205 4.47 -6.24 -0.92
CA VAL A 205 3.60 -6.70 0.15
C VAL A 205 4.44 -7.02 1.37
N THR A 206 4.30 -6.19 2.41
CA THR A 206 5.03 -6.33 3.66
C THR A 206 4.12 -6.88 4.75
N ARG A 207 4.64 -7.84 5.54
CA ARG A 207 3.92 -8.43 6.70
C ARG A 207 2.61 -9.15 6.34
N PHE A 208 2.51 -9.72 5.13
CA PHE A 208 1.48 -10.68 4.75
C PHE A 208 2.14 -11.87 4.05
N SER A 209 1.52 -13.05 4.13
CA SER A 209 1.79 -14.12 3.18
C SER A 209 0.77 -14.07 2.03
N ILE A 210 1.13 -14.57 0.85
CA ILE A 210 0.27 -14.56 -0.33
C ILE A 210 -0.04 -16.00 -0.74
N SER A 211 -1.33 -16.32 -0.87
CA SER A 211 -1.80 -17.64 -1.32
C SER A 211 -1.98 -17.73 -2.84
N SER A 212 -2.14 -16.60 -3.53
CA SER A 212 -2.28 -16.59 -5.00
C SER A 212 -1.06 -17.22 -5.68
N PRO A 213 -1.25 -17.93 -6.81
CA PRO A 213 -0.16 -18.58 -7.53
C PRO A 213 0.95 -17.60 -7.92
N PHE A 214 2.21 -17.96 -7.66
CA PHE A 214 3.36 -17.13 -8.03
C PHE A 214 3.42 -16.82 -9.54
N GLY A 215 3.02 -17.77 -10.38
CA GLY A 215 2.86 -17.59 -11.83
C GLY A 215 2.06 -16.35 -12.26
N MET A 216 1.19 -15.82 -11.39
CA MET A 216 0.45 -14.58 -11.66
C MET A 216 1.30 -13.31 -11.62
N PHE A 217 2.47 -13.35 -11.00
CA PHE A 217 3.31 -12.17 -10.75
C PHE A 217 4.60 -12.18 -11.56
N ILE A 218 4.83 -13.21 -12.37
CA ILE A 218 6.09 -13.41 -13.12
C ILE A 218 6.37 -12.30 -14.14
N HIS A 219 5.35 -11.56 -14.58
CA HIS A 219 5.52 -10.43 -15.49
C HIS A 219 5.96 -9.14 -14.77
N ILE A 220 5.99 -9.12 -13.44
CA ILE A 220 6.25 -7.93 -12.63
C ILE A 220 7.75 -7.91 -12.25
N PRO A 221 8.56 -6.98 -12.77
CA PRO A 221 10.01 -6.98 -12.53
C PRO A 221 10.41 -6.58 -11.11
N ASN A 222 9.59 -5.81 -10.39
CA ASN A 222 9.91 -5.33 -9.05
C ASN A 222 8.98 -5.96 -8.01
N LEU A 223 9.37 -7.10 -7.46
CA LEU A 223 8.61 -7.82 -6.44
C LEU A 223 9.28 -7.69 -5.07
N TYR A 224 8.48 -7.41 -4.05
CA TYR A 224 8.84 -7.69 -2.66
C TYR A 224 7.67 -8.38 -2.02
N VAL A 225 7.72 -9.71 -1.94
CA VAL A 225 6.56 -10.53 -1.57
C VAL A 225 6.96 -11.70 -0.69
N ASN A 226 6.04 -12.15 0.14
CA ASN A 226 6.14 -13.42 0.86
C ASN A 226 5.06 -14.38 0.35
N MET A 227 5.47 -15.41 -0.38
CA MET A 227 4.60 -16.40 -1.01
C MET A 227 4.42 -17.62 -0.10
N GLN A 228 3.21 -18.14 0.04
CA GLN A 228 3.02 -19.39 0.79
C GLN A 228 3.66 -20.57 0.05
N THR A 229 3.45 -20.65 -1.26
CA THR A 229 3.95 -21.71 -2.12
C THR A 229 4.54 -21.11 -3.38
N ILE A 230 5.70 -21.61 -3.79
CA ILE A 230 6.28 -21.34 -5.12
C ILE A 230 6.53 -22.65 -5.87
N TYR A 231 6.47 -22.58 -7.19
CA TYR A 231 6.78 -23.70 -8.09
C TYR A 231 8.09 -23.41 -8.82
N CYS A 232 8.89 -24.47 -9.03
CA CYS A 232 10.21 -24.34 -9.67
C CYS A 232 10.10 -23.74 -11.08
N ASP A 233 9.12 -24.19 -11.87
CA ASP A 233 8.96 -23.73 -13.26
C ASP A 233 8.60 -22.23 -13.34
N ASP A 234 7.69 -21.76 -12.49
CA ASP A 234 7.35 -20.32 -12.40
C ASP A 234 8.58 -19.48 -12.02
N LEU A 235 9.40 -19.99 -11.09
CA LEU A 235 10.58 -19.30 -10.63
C LEU A 235 11.68 -19.23 -11.70
N LEU A 236 11.88 -20.31 -12.47
CA LEU A 236 12.81 -20.32 -13.59
C LEU A 236 12.35 -19.36 -14.69
N HIS A 237 11.05 -19.31 -14.97
CA HIS A 237 10.49 -18.35 -15.90
C HIS A 237 10.67 -16.90 -15.41
N PHE A 238 10.47 -16.67 -14.12
CA PHE A 238 10.68 -15.36 -13.52
C PHE A 238 12.14 -14.92 -13.58
N LYS A 239 13.08 -15.82 -13.27
CA LYS A 239 14.52 -15.57 -13.40
C LYS A 239 14.89 -15.13 -14.83
N HIS A 240 14.39 -15.84 -15.83
CA HIS A 240 14.59 -15.47 -17.24
C HIS A 240 13.98 -14.09 -17.56
N THR A 241 12.81 -13.78 -17.01
CA THR A 241 12.18 -12.46 -17.17
C THR A 241 13.04 -11.35 -16.57
N MET A 242 13.62 -11.57 -15.38
CA MET A 242 14.53 -10.63 -14.72
C MET A 242 15.83 -10.42 -15.50
N GLU A 243 16.45 -11.49 -16.00
CA GLU A 243 17.70 -11.45 -16.79
C GLU A 243 17.56 -10.69 -18.11
N ASN A 244 16.37 -10.71 -18.71
CA ASN A 244 16.06 -9.99 -19.95
C ASN A 244 15.44 -8.61 -19.72
N SER A 245 15.28 -8.17 -18.47
CA SER A 245 14.73 -6.84 -18.20
C SER A 245 15.83 -5.77 -18.31
N ASP A 246 15.64 -4.78 -19.17
CA ASP A 246 16.57 -3.65 -19.38
C ASP A 246 16.69 -2.68 -18.19
N SER A 247 16.02 -2.99 -17.06
CA SER A 247 15.76 -2.05 -15.98
C SER A 247 16.61 -2.34 -14.74
N ASN A 248 16.74 -1.35 -13.84
CA ASN A 248 17.27 -1.53 -12.48
C ASN A 248 16.35 -2.38 -11.58
N ALA A 249 15.69 -3.40 -12.16
CA ALA A 249 14.78 -4.29 -11.48
C ALA A 249 15.45 -4.93 -10.27
N TYR A 250 14.69 -5.00 -9.18
CA TYR A 250 15.09 -5.67 -7.96
C TYR A 250 13.89 -6.44 -7.44
N SER A 251 14.10 -7.72 -7.16
CA SER A 251 13.05 -8.59 -6.65
C SER A 251 13.52 -9.39 -5.45
N GLN A 252 12.70 -9.42 -4.40
CA GLN A 252 12.89 -10.23 -3.21
C GLN A 252 11.64 -11.08 -2.97
N ILE A 253 11.81 -12.40 -3.01
CA ILE A 253 10.74 -13.35 -2.80
C ILE A 253 11.08 -14.17 -1.56
N LEU A 254 10.28 -13.99 -0.52
CA LEU A 254 10.23 -14.90 0.61
C LEU A 254 9.24 -16.01 0.29
N PHE A 255 9.50 -17.24 0.74
CA PHE A 255 8.55 -18.33 0.56
C PHE A 255 8.57 -19.37 1.68
N GLY A 256 7.39 -19.93 1.97
CA GLY A 256 7.20 -20.96 2.99
C GLY A 256 7.40 -22.39 2.46
N THR A 257 6.78 -22.73 1.32
CA THR A 257 6.84 -24.08 0.73
C THR A 257 7.26 -24.03 -0.73
N ILE A 258 7.97 -25.07 -1.18
CA ILE A 258 8.28 -25.31 -2.58
C ILE A 258 7.87 -26.74 -2.95
N SER A 259 7.05 -26.88 -3.99
CA SER A 259 6.42 -28.16 -4.34
C SER A 259 7.40 -29.20 -4.91
N ASP A 260 8.58 -28.78 -5.39
CA ASP A 260 9.65 -29.64 -5.92
C ASP A 260 11.03 -29.15 -5.46
N LYS A 261 11.26 -29.30 -4.16
CA LYS A 261 12.44 -28.76 -3.46
C LYS A 261 13.75 -29.32 -4.00
N SER A 262 13.83 -30.62 -4.27
CA SER A 262 15.06 -31.28 -4.72
C SER A 262 15.47 -30.80 -6.12
N ARG A 263 14.51 -30.70 -7.06
CA ARG A 263 14.75 -30.13 -8.39
C ARG A 263 15.18 -28.67 -8.31
N PHE A 264 14.52 -27.87 -7.48
CA PHE A 264 14.89 -26.47 -7.27
C PHE A 264 16.33 -26.35 -6.75
N LEU A 265 16.66 -27.02 -5.64
CA LEU A 265 17.97 -27.00 -5.03
C LEU A 265 19.07 -27.42 -6.02
N GLY A 266 18.82 -28.48 -6.79
CA GLY A 266 19.72 -28.89 -7.88
C GLY A 266 19.89 -27.82 -8.96
N THR A 267 18.82 -27.10 -9.32
CA THR A 267 18.85 -26.06 -10.35
C THR A 267 19.57 -24.79 -9.89
N VAL A 268 19.48 -24.45 -8.61
CA VAL A 268 20.19 -23.29 -8.02
C VAL A 268 21.57 -23.64 -7.44
N GLY A 269 21.99 -24.90 -7.54
CA GLY A 269 23.30 -25.37 -7.05
C GLY A 269 23.42 -25.36 -5.53
N LEU A 270 22.30 -25.54 -4.80
CA LEU A 270 22.27 -25.60 -3.34
C LEU A 270 22.06 -27.03 -2.85
N ALA A 271 22.61 -27.34 -1.67
CA ALA A 271 22.39 -28.61 -0.99
C ALA A 271 21.22 -28.53 -0.01
N GLU A 272 20.54 -29.65 0.21
CA GLU A 272 19.44 -29.72 1.16
C GLU A 272 19.97 -29.85 2.60
N ASP A 273 19.94 -28.76 3.38
CA ASP A 273 20.40 -28.77 4.77
C ASP A 273 19.34 -28.33 5.80
N GLY A 274 18.11 -28.05 5.32
CA GLY A 274 16.95 -27.70 6.15
C GLY A 274 17.02 -26.33 6.83
N ARG A 275 18.04 -25.52 6.56
CA ARG A 275 18.21 -24.20 7.18
C ARG A 275 17.52 -23.11 6.35
N LYS A 276 17.39 -21.91 6.93
CA LYS A 276 17.02 -20.69 6.20
C LYS A 276 17.99 -20.51 5.04
N LEU A 277 17.48 -20.47 3.81
CA LEU A 277 18.31 -20.27 2.61
C LEU A 277 18.11 -18.84 2.12
N VAL A 278 19.20 -18.11 1.95
CA VAL A 278 19.20 -16.84 1.22
C VAL A 278 20.07 -17.05 -0.01
N HIS A 279 19.47 -16.92 -1.19
CA HIS A 279 20.17 -17.02 -2.46
C HIS A 279 20.02 -15.72 -3.24
N VAL A 280 21.14 -15.18 -3.72
CA VAL A 280 21.19 -13.94 -4.48
C VAL A 280 21.67 -14.27 -5.88
N PHE A 281 20.80 -14.09 -6.87
CA PHE A 281 21.17 -14.25 -8.27
C PHE A 281 21.87 -12.98 -8.78
N PRO A 282 22.75 -13.10 -9.79
CA PRO A 282 23.33 -11.94 -10.48
C PRO A 282 22.29 -10.96 -11.05
N SER A 283 21.09 -11.45 -11.36
CA SER A 283 19.95 -10.67 -11.87
C SER A 283 19.25 -9.79 -10.81
N LYS A 284 19.90 -9.52 -9.67
CA LYS A 284 19.33 -8.76 -8.53
C LYS A 284 18.03 -9.38 -7.97
N LEU A 285 17.83 -10.68 -8.21
CA LEU A 285 16.79 -11.49 -7.60
C LEU A 285 17.33 -12.11 -6.31
N ILE A 286 16.63 -11.87 -5.20
CA ILE A 286 16.89 -12.47 -3.89
C ILE A 286 15.77 -13.44 -3.56
N LEU A 287 16.13 -14.68 -3.28
CA LEU A 287 15.21 -15.70 -2.78
C LEU A 287 15.55 -16.02 -1.34
N THR A 288 14.53 -15.99 -0.48
CA THR A 288 14.67 -16.36 0.92
C THR A 288 13.68 -17.45 1.26
N TYR A 289 14.18 -18.67 1.48
CA TYR A 289 13.40 -19.75 2.09
C TYR A 289 13.33 -19.50 3.59
N ASP A 290 12.13 -19.35 4.12
CA ASP A 290 11.91 -19.15 5.55
C ASP A 290 10.79 -20.09 6.04
N PRO A 291 11.12 -21.35 6.37
CA PRO A 291 10.15 -22.28 6.89
C PRO A 291 9.65 -21.77 8.24
N ALA A 292 8.32 -21.64 8.36
CA ALA A 292 7.68 -21.27 9.61
C ALA A 292 7.98 -22.27 10.73
#